data_AF-A0A286RDJ2-F1
#
_entry.id   AF-A0A286RDJ2-F1
#
_cell.length_a   1.000
_cell.length_b   1.000
_cell.length_c   1.000
_cell.angle_alpha   90.00
_cell.angle_beta   90.00
_cell.angle_gamma   90.00
#
_symmetry.space_group_name_H-M   'P 1'
#
loop_
_entity.id
_entity.type
_entity.pdbx_description
1 polymer ?
#
loop_
_entity_poly.entity_id
_entity_poly.type
_entity_poly.pdbx_seq_one_letter_code
_entity_poly.pdbx_strand_id
1 'polypeptide(L)'
;MPAANGCGCETAKPGSEIYNIDRCQWHPGRRQRQAVALLGVHDSPLVIPMVRFDGYRRSPPLPSPKQQWQLLLWVLLLGMVAIVPQWFLARRSSSPVHSNHVMQESVVADGISVSLRENNGTQVQEAGSGSSQDKRGQTLPLEERLARLDFSSVSDDAPFRSKEKGPWFGTLQILQDVSAAELWRAPAQRVTFAQLYRRPGDYRGKLVEFRGRVMGVFPLHAPPNDVGISQYYQLWVCPEEENDPIVVYCLRLPEHFPRGERISEPAAIRGVFFKRWAYQAKDGLRFAPVVLAPSIRWEPIITQSPLPAESPPNPLVAVVVAAVLTVLFLWYVLRVREKRLFPKTSGSSDHQSVLRQANADDNQDRNENATAKSTEFLAK
;
A
#
# COMPACT_ATOMS: atom_id res chain seq x y z
N MET A 1 59.94 2.91 55.83
CA MET A 1 59.44 1.56 56.19
C MET A 1 57.92 1.64 56.27
N PRO A 2 57.18 0.89 55.45
CA PRO A 2 55.73 1.00 55.33
C PRO A 2 54.99 -0.04 56.19
N ALA A 3 53.77 0.28 56.59
CA ALA A 3 52.82 -0.65 57.21
C ALA A 3 51.82 -1.14 56.14
N ALA A 4 51.64 -2.45 56.11
CA ALA A 4 50.83 -3.20 55.16
C ALA A 4 49.35 -3.16 55.54
N ASN A 5 48.47 -3.00 54.53
CA ASN A 5 47.04 -3.29 54.66
C ASN A 5 46.67 -4.39 53.65
N GLY A 6 46.18 -5.49 54.21
CA GLY A 6 45.84 -6.73 53.53
C GLY A 6 44.49 -6.69 52.82
N CYS A 7 44.46 -7.47 51.74
CA CYS A 7 43.33 -7.71 50.86
C CYS A 7 42.48 -8.85 51.44
N GLY A 8 41.16 -8.64 51.58
CA GLY A 8 40.20 -9.69 51.93
C GLY A 8 39.23 -9.93 50.76
N CYS A 9 39.40 -11.05 50.06
CA CYS A 9 38.43 -11.56 49.09
C CYS A 9 37.46 -12.47 49.82
N GLU A 10 36.19 -12.10 49.89
CA GLU A 10 35.11 -12.92 50.42
C GLU A 10 34.33 -13.57 49.27
N THR A 11 34.30 -14.90 49.31
CA THR A 11 33.70 -15.79 48.32
C THR A 11 32.18 -15.89 48.50
N ALA A 12 31.39 -15.48 47.50
CA ALA A 12 29.95 -15.68 47.48
C ALA A 12 29.56 -17.09 46.98
N LYS A 13 28.78 -17.82 47.78
CA LYS A 13 28.09 -19.07 47.41
C LYS A 13 26.77 -18.76 46.65
N PRO A 14 26.32 -19.64 45.74
CA PRO A 14 25.03 -19.50 45.07
C PRO A 14 23.92 -20.22 45.85
N GLY A 15 22.79 -19.57 46.06
CA GLY A 15 21.62 -20.14 46.74
C GLY A 15 20.33 -19.47 46.27
N SER A 16 19.61 -20.20 45.42
CA SER A 16 18.18 -20.13 45.12
C SER A 16 17.32 -19.14 45.94
N GLU A 17 16.69 -18.19 45.25
CA GLU A 17 15.47 -17.57 45.78
C GLU A 17 14.44 -17.35 44.65
N ILE A 18 13.24 -17.80 44.98
CA ILE A 18 12.06 -17.94 44.15
C ILE A 18 11.40 -16.57 43.99
N TYR A 19 11.11 -16.19 42.74
CA TYR A 19 10.33 -14.99 42.42
C TYR A 19 8.93 -15.08 43.04
N ASN A 20 8.68 -14.25 44.07
CA ASN A 20 7.35 -13.97 44.57
C ASN A 20 6.97 -12.55 44.12
N ILE A 21 6.17 -12.47 43.06
CA ILE A 21 5.64 -11.22 42.51
C ILE A 21 4.23 -11.08 43.10
N ASP A 22 4.10 -10.31 44.18
CA ASP A 22 2.78 -9.84 44.61
C ASP A 22 2.87 -8.54 45.41
N ARG A 23 2.01 -7.59 45.01
CA ARG A 23 1.61 -6.35 45.70
C ARG A 23 2.64 -5.24 45.91
N CYS A 24 2.63 -4.28 44.99
CA CYS A 24 2.83 -2.87 45.34
C CYS A 24 1.53 -2.09 45.06
N GLN A 25 0.77 -1.84 46.12
CA GLN A 25 -0.33 -0.88 46.16
C GLN A 25 0.23 0.54 46.10
N TRP A 26 -0.31 1.36 45.21
CA TRP A 26 0.12 2.74 44.99
C TRP A 26 -0.79 3.69 45.79
N HIS A 27 -0.22 4.43 46.74
CA HIS A 27 -0.88 5.51 47.48
C HIS A 27 -0.38 6.87 46.96
N PRO A 28 -1.26 7.83 46.58
CA PRO A 28 -0.84 9.20 46.28
C PRO A 28 -0.93 10.06 47.54
N GLY A 29 0.22 10.39 48.13
CA GLY A 29 0.35 11.25 49.32
C GLY A 29 1.27 12.43 49.06
N ARG A 30 0.73 13.64 49.25
CA ARG A 30 1.37 14.95 49.04
C ARG A 30 2.63 15.16 49.89
N ARG A 31 3.59 15.90 49.30
CA ARG A 31 4.37 17.06 49.82
C ARG A 31 5.86 16.87 49.54
N GLN A 32 6.40 17.68 48.63
CA GLN A 32 7.60 18.46 48.93
C GLN A 32 7.63 19.69 48.01
N ARG A 33 7.65 20.85 48.66
CA ARG A 33 7.97 22.15 48.07
C ARG A 33 9.47 22.38 48.24
N GLN A 34 10.04 23.09 47.27
CA GLN A 34 11.23 23.94 47.34
C GLN A 34 12.61 23.25 47.48
N ALA A 35 13.36 23.23 46.38
CA ALA A 35 14.53 24.09 46.17
C ALA A 35 15.08 23.87 44.74
N VAL A 36 15.98 24.75 44.31
CA VAL A 36 16.68 24.78 43.00
C VAL A 36 15.95 25.56 41.90
N ALA A 37 16.04 26.88 42.04
CA ALA A 37 16.13 27.80 40.91
C ALA A 37 17.62 27.93 40.49
N LEU A 38 17.83 28.29 39.22
CA LEU A 38 19.07 28.75 38.58
C LEU A 38 19.93 27.71 37.83
N LEU A 39 19.34 27.06 36.83
CA LEU A 39 19.93 26.90 35.50
C LEU A 39 18.76 26.86 34.50
N GLY A 40 18.48 28.00 33.86
CA GLY A 40 17.41 28.15 32.89
C GLY A 40 17.73 27.49 31.56
N VAL A 41 17.82 26.16 31.54
CA VAL A 41 17.67 25.38 30.31
C VAL A 41 16.23 24.90 30.30
N HIS A 42 15.38 25.64 29.61
CA HIS A 42 14.01 25.19 29.33
C HIS A 42 14.09 23.95 28.43
N ASP A 43 14.15 22.77 29.05
CA ASP A 43 13.95 21.48 28.40
C ASP A 43 12.48 21.34 28.01
N SER A 44 12.06 22.14 27.02
CA SER A 44 10.77 21.95 26.37
C SER A 44 10.79 20.57 25.71
N PRO A 45 9.83 19.69 26.05
CA PRO A 45 9.73 18.40 25.41
C PRO A 45 9.63 18.58 23.89
N LEU A 46 10.25 17.68 23.11
CA LEU A 46 9.99 17.58 21.67
C LEU A 46 8.50 17.28 21.46
N VAL A 47 7.67 18.31 21.41
CA VAL A 47 6.30 18.17 20.92
C VAL A 47 6.40 18.32 19.40
N ILE A 48 6.80 17.25 18.74
CA ILE A 48 6.64 17.16 17.29
C ILE A 48 5.13 17.11 17.07
N PRO A 49 4.51 18.11 16.41
CA PRO A 49 3.07 18.11 16.19
C PRO A 49 2.71 16.81 15.49
N MET A 50 1.95 15.98 16.20
CA MET A 50 1.55 14.68 15.71
C MET A 50 0.44 14.92 14.71
N VAL A 51 0.82 15.00 13.43
CA VAL A 51 -0.17 14.98 12.35
C VAL A 51 -0.86 13.63 12.43
N ARG A 52 -2.16 13.66 12.74
CA ARG A 52 -2.98 12.47 12.80
C ARG A 52 -3.16 11.97 11.37
N PHE A 53 -2.33 11.01 10.98
CA PHE A 53 -2.56 10.30 9.73
C PHE A 53 -3.79 9.43 9.92
N ASP A 54 -4.80 9.69 9.11
CA ASP A 54 -6.11 9.07 9.22
C ASP A 54 -6.15 7.58 8.88
N GLY A 55 -4.97 6.97 8.67
CA GLY A 55 -4.80 5.59 8.29
C GLY A 55 -5.30 5.36 6.87
N TYR A 56 -4.75 4.35 6.22
CA TYR A 56 -5.40 3.80 5.06
C TYR A 56 -6.79 3.31 5.49
N ARG A 57 -7.85 3.72 4.77
CA ARG A 57 -8.94 2.76 4.59
C ARG A 57 -8.29 1.60 3.86
N ARG A 58 -7.90 0.54 4.59
CA ARG A 58 -7.68 -0.76 3.97
C ARG A 58 -8.87 -0.95 3.04
N SER A 59 -8.63 -1.30 1.78
CA SER A 59 -9.69 -1.72 0.88
C SER A 59 -10.62 -2.62 1.71
N PRO A 60 -11.92 -2.31 1.79
CA PRO A 60 -12.82 -3.11 2.61
C PRO A 60 -12.55 -4.58 2.26
N PRO A 61 -12.44 -5.47 3.26
CA PRO A 61 -12.12 -6.87 2.99
C PRO A 61 -13.07 -7.34 1.89
N LEU A 62 -12.51 -8.01 0.88
CA LEU A 62 -13.32 -8.51 -0.24
C LEU A 62 -14.55 -9.21 0.36
N PRO A 63 -15.76 -8.89 -0.12
CA PRO A 63 -16.98 -9.47 0.43
C PRO A 63 -16.85 -10.99 0.42
N SER A 64 -17.33 -11.63 1.49
CA SER A 64 -17.24 -13.09 1.62
C SER A 64 -17.89 -13.76 0.39
N PRO A 65 -17.49 -15.01 0.03
CA PRO A 65 -18.06 -15.70 -1.14
C PRO A 65 -19.60 -15.73 -1.14
N LYS A 66 -20.22 -15.81 0.05
CA LYS A 66 -21.69 -15.73 0.22
C LYS A 66 -22.26 -14.36 -0.14
N GLN A 67 -21.60 -13.28 0.26
CA GLN A 67 -22.00 -11.91 -0.07
C GLN A 67 -21.77 -11.57 -1.55
N GLN A 68 -20.72 -12.11 -2.17
CA GLN A 68 -20.50 -11.99 -3.61
C GLN A 68 -21.66 -12.62 -4.39
N TRP A 69 -22.10 -13.81 -3.98
CA TRP A 69 -23.24 -14.49 -4.57
C TRP A 69 -24.55 -13.71 -4.39
N GLN A 70 -24.78 -13.14 -3.20
CA GLN A 70 -25.93 -12.28 -2.93
C GLN A 70 -25.91 -11.02 -3.79
N LEU A 71 -24.76 -10.35 -3.93
CA LEU A 71 -24.61 -9.18 -4.80
C LEU A 71 -24.91 -9.53 -6.27
N LEU A 72 -24.44 -10.69 -6.73
CA LEU A 72 -24.70 -11.16 -8.09
C LEU A 72 -26.19 -11.43 -8.33
N LEU A 73 -26.89 -12.03 -7.37
CA LEU A 73 -28.35 -12.21 -7.43
C LEU A 73 -29.11 -10.88 -7.48
N TRP A 74 -28.69 -9.89 -6.69
CA TRP A 74 -29.29 -8.55 -6.73
C TRP A 74 -29.12 -7.86 -8.07
N VAL A 75 -27.93 -7.95 -8.68
CA VAL A 75 -27.68 -7.39 -10.02
C VAL A 75 -28.55 -8.07 -11.07
N LEU A 76 -28.69 -9.40 -11.01
CA LEU A 76 -29.57 -10.16 -11.90
C LEU A 76 -31.04 -9.76 -11.75
N LEU A 77 -31.51 -9.62 -10.51
CA LEU A 77 -32.89 -9.26 -10.21
C LEU A 77 -33.21 -7.84 -10.66
N LEU A 78 -32.31 -6.87 -10.40
CA LEU A 78 -32.45 -5.49 -10.90
C LEU A 78 -32.42 -5.43 -12.42
N GLY A 79 -31.54 -6.19 -13.07
CA GLY A 79 -31.48 -6.30 -14.52
C GLY A 79 -32.80 -6.84 -15.11
N MET A 80 -33.38 -7.87 -14.48
CA MET A 80 -34.66 -8.42 -14.90
C MET A 80 -35.81 -7.40 -14.75
N VAL A 81 -35.84 -6.66 -13.63
CA VAL A 81 -36.86 -5.61 -13.40
C VAL A 81 -36.75 -4.45 -14.39
N ALA A 82 -35.54 -4.11 -14.88
CA ALA A 82 -35.37 -3.07 -15.88
C ALA A 82 -35.75 -3.54 -17.30
N ILE A 83 -35.45 -4.79 -17.65
CA ILE A 83 -35.62 -5.32 -19.01
C ILE A 83 -37.08 -5.74 -19.28
N VAL A 84 -37.74 -6.35 -18.31
CA VAL A 84 -39.10 -6.91 -18.49
C VAL A 84 -40.16 -5.87 -18.86
N PRO A 85 -40.20 -4.65 -18.26
CA PRO A 85 -41.17 -3.62 -18.62
C PRO A 85 -40.95 -3.04 -20.02
N GLN A 86 -39.69 -2.87 -20.43
CA GLN A 86 -39.36 -2.38 -21.77
C GLN A 86 -39.78 -3.37 -22.85
N TRP A 87 -39.64 -4.67 -22.57
CA TRP A 87 -40.12 -5.74 -23.45
C TRP A 87 -41.65 -5.73 -23.58
N PHE A 88 -42.37 -5.41 -22.50
CA PHE A 88 -43.83 -5.36 -22.50
C PHE A 88 -44.39 -4.12 -23.20
N LEU A 89 -43.70 -2.98 -23.10
CA LEU A 89 -44.08 -1.73 -23.77
C LEU A 89 -43.76 -1.76 -25.28
N ALA A 90 -42.63 -2.34 -25.68
CA ALA A 90 -42.25 -2.47 -27.09
C ALA A 90 -43.23 -3.37 -27.89
N ARG A 91 -43.92 -4.30 -27.22
CA ARG A 91 -44.90 -5.18 -27.87
C ARG A 91 -46.24 -4.52 -28.17
N ARG A 92 -46.49 -3.30 -27.67
CA ARG A 92 -47.78 -2.62 -27.80
C ARG A 92 -47.80 -1.45 -28.78
N SER A 93 -46.66 -1.01 -29.32
CA SER A 93 -46.62 0.11 -30.27
C SER A 93 -45.93 -0.26 -31.60
N SER A 94 -46.59 -1.10 -32.39
CA SER A 94 -46.31 -1.18 -33.82
C SER A 94 -47.29 -0.28 -34.57
N SER A 95 -47.02 1.02 -34.57
CA SER A 95 -47.58 1.94 -35.57
C SER A 95 -46.45 2.36 -36.51
N PRO A 96 -46.60 2.22 -37.84
CA PRO A 96 -45.57 2.55 -38.80
C PRO A 96 -45.43 4.08 -38.88
N VAL A 97 -44.32 4.63 -38.40
CA VAL A 97 -44.00 6.05 -38.54
C VAL A 97 -43.14 6.25 -39.79
N HIS A 98 -43.66 7.05 -40.71
CA HIS A 98 -43.01 7.55 -41.91
C HIS A 98 -41.71 8.30 -41.58
N SER A 99 -40.63 7.90 -42.24
CA SER A 99 -39.32 8.56 -42.23
C SER A 99 -39.33 9.78 -43.14
N ASN A 100 -39.20 10.98 -42.57
CA ASN A 100 -38.83 12.19 -43.33
C ASN A 100 -37.32 12.41 -43.22
N HIS A 101 -36.69 12.44 -44.39
CA HIS A 101 -35.35 12.96 -44.65
C HIS A 101 -35.24 14.42 -44.17
N VAL A 102 -34.20 14.74 -43.41
CA VAL A 102 -33.71 16.12 -43.28
C VAL A 102 -32.19 16.14 -43.46
N MET A 103 -31.79 16.96 -44.43
CA MET A 103 -30.43 17.33 -44.83
C MET A 103 -29.61 17.84 -43.64
N GLN A 104 -28.36 17.38 -43.54
CA GLN A 104 -27.37 18.00 -42.67
C GLN A 104 -26.37 18.78 -43.53
N GLU A 105 -26.49 20.10 -43.41
CA GLU A 105 -25.73 21.14 -44.07
C GLU A 105 -24.35 21.28 -43.41
N SER A 106 -23.32 21.30 -44.25
CA SER A 106 -21.91 21.52 -43.91
C SER A 106 -21.62 23.01 -43.73
N VAL A 107 -21.07 23.43 -42.58
CA VAL A 107 -20.53 24.78 -42.39
C VAL A 107 -19.10 24.71 -41.83
N VAL A 108 -18.17 24.92 -42.76
CA VAL A 108 -17.05 25.88 -42.79
C VAL A 108 -16.12 26.04 -41.58
N ALA A 109 -14.84 25.94 -41.94
CA ALA A 109 -13.63 26.12 -41.16
C ALA A 109 -13.25 27.60 -40.94
N ASP A 110 -12.62 27.87 -39.80
CA ASP A 110 -11.64 28.95 -39.56
C ASP A 110 -10.75 28.43 -38.39
N GLY A 111 -9.42 28.50 -38.39
CA GLY A 111 -8.53 29.44 -39.06
C GLY A 111 -7.72 30.19 -38.00
N ILE A 112 -6.88 29.51 -37.20
CA ILE A 112 -5.94 30.17 -36.27
C ILE A 112 -4.58 29.49 -36.34
N SER A 113 -3.68 30.09 -37.12
CA SER A 113 -2.24 29.81 -37.11
C SER A 113 -1.56 30.71 -36.07
N VAL A 114 -1.03 30.11 -35.00
CA VAL A 114 -0.19 30.78 -34.00
C VAL A 114 1.26 30.70 -34.46
N SER A 115 1.86 31.85 -34.77
CA SER A 115 3.26 31.99 -35.13
C SER A 115 4.16 31.86 -33.90
N LEU A 116 5.04 30.86 -33.93
CA LEU A 116 6.14 30.70 -32.98
C LEU A 116 7.20 31.76 -33.27
N ARG A 117 7.41 32.66 -32.31
CA ARG A 117 8.45 33.69 -32.31
C ARG A 117 9.74 33.10 -31.74
N GLU A 118 10.68 32.85 -32.64
CA GLU A 118 12.03 32.39 -32.40
C GLU A 118 12.88 33.57 -31.89
N ASN A 119 13.17 33.60 -30.58
CA ASN A 119 14.09 34.57 -29.98
C ASN A 119 15.48 33.93 -29.85
N ASN A 120 16.29 34.15 -30.87
CA ASN A 120 17.73 34.05 -30.83
C ASN A 120 18.29 35.24 -30.04
N GLY A 121 19.15 35.00 -29.04
CA GLY A 121 19.79 36.09 -28.31
C GLY A 121 20.77 35.66 -27.23
N THR A 122 22.05 35.77 -27.58
CA THR A 122 23.14 36.22 -26.69
C THR A 122 23.87 35.16 -25.87
N GLN A 123 24.84 34.53 -26.53
CA GLN A 123 26.05 34.06 -25.85
C GLN A 123 26.87 35.27 -25.41
N VAL A 124 27.04 35.44 -24.10
CA VAL A 124 28.12 36.24 -23.51
C VAL A 124 29.24 35.26 -23.15
N GLN A 125 30.34 35.33 -23.90
CA GLN A 125 31.63 34.78 -23.50
C GLN A 125 32.25 35.73 -22.47
N GLU A 126 32.23 35.35 -21.19
CA GLU A 126 33.14 35.91 -20.20
C GLU A 126 34.40 35.03 -20.12
N ALA A 127 35.49 35.61 -20.60
CA ALA A 127 36.83 35.10 -20.41
C ALA A 127 37.39 35.62 -19.08
N GLY A 128 37.90 34.69 -18.28
CA GLY A 128 39.15 34.91 -17.56
C GLY A 128 39.07 35.19 -16.05
N SER A 129 39.98 34.48 -15.38
CA SER A 129 40.64 34.85 -14.12
C SER A 129 39.99 34.38 -12.83
N GLY A 130 40.68 33.47 -12.14
CA GLY A 130 40.39 33.12 -10.75
C GLY A 130 40.50 31.64 -10.43
N SER A 131 41.61 31.00 -10.80
CA SER A 131 42.00 29.71 -10.21
C SER A 131 42.29 29.89 -8.72
N SER A 132 41.23 30.00 -7.91
CA SER A 132 41.31 29.67 -6.50
C SER A 132 41.49 28.15 -6.43
N GLN A 133 42.75 27.73 -6.35
CA GLN A 133 43.13 26.45 -5.74
C GLN A 133 42.67 26.49 -4.29
N ASP A 134 41.37 26.26 -4.13
CA ASP A 134 40.73 26.10 -2.85
C ASP A 134 41.31 24.83 -2.23
N LYS A 135 41.84 24.99 -1.03
CA LYS A 135 42.35 23.90 -0.20
C LYS A 135 41.16 23.01 0.12
N ARG A 136 40.85 22.08 -0.78
CA ARG A 136 39.91 20.98 -0.55
C ARG A 136 40.47 20.12 0.57
N GLY A 137 40.20 20.55 1.81
CA GLY A 137 40.07 19.64 2.93
C GLY A 137 39.17 18.52 2.43
N GLN A 138 39.69 17.31 2.39
CA GLN A 138 38.96 16.15 1.92
C GLN A 138 37.75 15.99 2.84
N THR A 139 36.57 16.44 2.38
CA THR A 139 35.32 16.17 3.07
C THR A 139 35.19 14.66 3.15
N LEU A 140 35.16 14.14 4.37
CA LEU A 140 35.07 12.70 4.62
C LEU A 140 33.88 12.10 3.85
N PRO A 141 33.97 10.84 3.39
CA PRO A 141 32.84 10.15 2.79
C PRO A 141 31.58 10.23 3.67
N LEU A 142 30.41 10.29 3.04
CA LEU A 142 29.12 10.41 3.72
C LEU A 142 28.94 9.34 4.79
N GLU A 143 29.33 8.10 4.50
CA GLU A 143 29.21 6.95 5.40
C GLU A 143 30.04 7.16 6.66
N GLU A 144 31.25 7.70 6.53
CA GLU A 144 32.14 7.97 7.66
C GLU A 144 31.60 9.13 8.51
N ARG A 145 31.03 10.16 7.88
CA ARG A 145 30.36 11.27 8.59
C ARG A 145 29.18 10.75 9.40
N LEU A 146 28.35 9.87 8.82
CA LEU A 146 27.21 9.25 9.50
C LEU A 146 27.64 8.31 10.63
N ALA A 147 28.72 7.54 10.43
CA ALA A 147 29.25 6.60 11.43
C ALA A 147 29.78 7.29 12.70
N ARG A 148 30.06 8.59 12.66
CA ARG A 148 30.49 9.39 13.82
C ARG A 148 29.34 9.84 14.72
N LEU A 149 28.10 9.74 14.26
CA LEU A 149 26.94 10.07 15.08
C LEU A 149 26.64 8.96 16.07
N ASP A 150 26.29 9.33 17.30
CA ASP A 150 25.87 8.38 18.33
C ASP A 150 24.34 8.16 18.28
N PHE A 151 23.95 6.93 17.92
CA PHE A 151 22.55 6.49 17.89
C PHE A 151 22.13 5.69 19.14
N SER A 152 22.96 5.63 20.19
CA SER A 152 22.69 4.89 21.43
C SER A 152 21.47 5.39 22.19
N SER A 153 21.15 6.69 22.07
CA SER A 153 19.99 7.30 22.74
C SER A 153 18.66 6.97 22.06
N VAL A 154 18.70 6.52 20.80
CA VAL A 154 17.52 6.22 19.97
C VAL A 154 16.91 4.89 20.42
N SER A 155 15.59 4.86 20.57
CA SER A 155 14.87 3.65 21.00
C SER A 155 13.79 3.31 19.98
N ASP A 156 13.78 2.06 19.52
CA ASP A 156 12.64 1.55 18.75
C ASP A 156 11.39 1.45 19.64
N ASP A 157 10.23 1.30 19.00
CA ASP A 157 8.91 1.06 19.63
C ASP A 157 8.47 2.14 20.61
N ALA A 158 9.06 3.31 20.50
CA ALA A 158 8.75 4.46 21.31
C ALA A 158 8.36 5.66 20.43
N PRO A 159 7.51 6.57 20.96
CA PRO A 159 7.37 7.91 20.42
C PRO A 159 8.74 8.63 20.34
N PHE A 160 8.81 9.74 19.62
CA PHE A 160 10.00 10.59 19.63
C PHE A 160 10.26 11.14 21.03
N ARG A 161 11.53 11.09 21.47
CA ARG A 161 11.95 11.53 22.80
C ARG A 161 12.96 12.66 22.68
N SER A 162 13.00 13.56 23.67
CA SER A 162 13.96 14.69 23.68
C SER A 162 15.42 14.25 23.57
N LYS A 163 15.80 13.11 24.17
CA LYS A 163 17.16 12.54 24.06
C LYS A 163 17.58 12.13 22.63
N GLU A 164 16.62 12.04 21.72
CA GLU A 164 16.85 11.68 20.30
C GLU A 164 17.11 12.93 19.43
N LYS A 165 16.99 14.16 19.99
CA LYS A 165 17.26 15.43 19.28
C LYS A 165 18.65 15.45 18.63
N GLY A 166 19.68 15.04 19.38
CA GLY A 166 21.07 15.03 18.93
C GLY A 166 21.28 14.23 17.65
N PRO A 167 21.06 12.90 17.65
CA PRO A 167 21.20 12.09 16.43
C PRO A 167 20.22 12.49 15.33
N TRP A 168 19.02 12.96 15.66
CA TRP A 168 18.05 13.45 14.66
C TRP A 168 18.59 14.65 13.88
N PHE A 169 18.94 15.74 14.57
CA PHE A 169 19.41 16.96 13.93
C PHE A 169 20.83 16.82 13.39
N GLY A 170 21.71 16.03 14.03
CA GLY A 170 23.03 15.71 13.50
C GLY A 170 22.94 14.96 12.16
N THR A 171 22.01 14.02 12.03
CA THR A 171 21.77 13.32 10.75
C THR A 171 21.25 14.29 9.69
N LEU A 172 20.24 15.11 10.03
CA LEU A 172 19.68 16.08 9.08
C LEU A 172 20.69 17.14 8.66
N GLN A 173 21.57 17.60 9.56
CA GLN A 173 22.64 18.53 9.24
C GLN A 173 23.62 17.93 8.23
N ILE A 174 24.08 16.68 8.46
CA ILE A 174 24.93 15.98 7.50
C ILE A 174 24.25 15.90 6.14
N LEU A 175 22.97 15.51 6.11
CA LEU A 175 22.20 15.38 4.87
C LEU A 175 21.93 16.74 4.20
N GLN A 176 21.81 17.82 4.95
CA GLN A 176 21.60 19.17 4.43
C GLN A 176 22.80 19.65 3.59
N ASP A 177 24.01 19.33 4.05
CA ASP A 177 25.28 19.69 3.43
C ASP A 177 25.65 18.80 2.24
N VAL A 178 24.99 17.66 2.08
CA VAL A 178 25.28 16.69 1.01
C VAL A 178 24.56 17.10 -0.27
N SER A 179 25.32 17.17 -1.37
CA SER A 179 24.72 17.41 -2.69
C SER A 179 23.89 16.22 -3.16
N ALA A 180 22.86 16.46 -3.98
CA ALA A 180 22.04 15.38 -4.54
C ALA A 180 22.90 14.35 -5.30
N ALA A 181 23.88 14.81 -6.08
CA ALA A 181 24.78 13.94 -6.83
C ALA A 181 25.65 13.06 -5.93
N GLU A 182 26.16 13.60 -4.82
CA GLU A 182 26.92 12.85 -3.82
C GLU A 182 26.05 11.79 -3.14
N LEU A 183 24.86 12.16 -2.65
CA LEU A 183 23.91 11.24 -2.03
C LEU A 183 23.58 10.05 -2.94
N TRP A 184 23.33 10.32 -4.23
CA TRP A 184 22.93 9.30 -5.20
C TRP A 184 24.11 8.46 -5.75
N ARG A 185 25.36 8.87 -5.49
CA ARG A 185 26.56 8.05 -5.77
C ARG A 185 27.02 7.25 -4.55
N ALA A 186 26.74 7.73 -3.34
CA ALA A 186 27.06 7.06 -2.10
C ALA A 186 26.47 5.63 -2.07
N PRO A 187 27.23 4.60 -1.64
CA PRO A 187 26.71 3.25 -1.48
C PRO A 187 25.55 3.23 -0.48
N ALA A 188 24.36 2.88 -0.98
CA ALA A 188 23.16 2.73 -0.17
C ALA A 188 22.69 1.28 -0.19
N GLN A 189 22.25 0.78 0.96
CA GLN A 189 21.66 -0.56 1.03
C GLN A 189 20.23 -0.51 0.51
N ARG A 190 19.90 -1.35 -0.49
CA ARG A 190 18.50 -1.53 -0.91
C ARG A 190 17.74 -2.29 0.17
N VAL A 191 16.61 -1.76 0.60
CA VAL A 191 15.84 -2.30 1.72
C VAL A 191 14.35 -2.46 1.42
N THR A 192 13.72 -3.41 2.10
CA THR A 192 12.27 -3.59 2.13
C THR A 192 11.67 -3.10 3.45
N PHE A 193 10.34 -2.96 3.52
CA PHE A 193 9.67 -2.66 4.79
C PHE A 193 10.01 -3.72 5.86
N ALA A 194 9.92 -5.00 5.50
CA ALA A 194 10.12 -6.10 6.43
C ALA A 194 11.52 -6.08 7.09
N GLN A 195 12.55 -5.70 6.34
CA GLN A 195 13.92 -5.58 6.85
C GLN A 195 14.05 -4.47 7.89
N LEU A 196 13.62 -3.25 7.55
CA LEU A 196 13.65 -2.11 8.47
C LEU A 196 12.77 -2.35 9.70
N TYR A 197 11.65 -3.05 9.51
CA TYR A 197 10.72 -3.34 10.58
C TYR A 197 11.25 -4.41 11.54
N ARG A 198 11.78 -5.53 11.04
CA ARG A 198 12.16 -6.68 11.89
C ARG A 198 13.58 -6.58 12.42
N ARG A 199 14.48 -5.90 11.73
CA ARG A 199 15.90 -5.82 12.06
C ARG A 199 16.39 -4.37 12.17
N PRO A 200 15.71 -3.48 12.92
CA PRO A 200 16.02 -2.05 12.92
C PRO A 200 17.47 -1.75 13.34
N GLY A 201 18.03 -2.52 14.29
CA GLY A 201 19.41 -2.35 14.75
C GLY A 201 20.46 -2.51 13.64
N ASP A 202 20.20 -3.35 12.63
CA ASP A 202 21.15 -3.60 11.54
C ASP A 202 21.23 -2.46 10.52
N TYR A 203 20.22 -1.58 10.48
CA TYR A 203 20.11 -0.49 9.51
C TYR A 203 20.27 0.90 10.14
N ARG A 204 20.24 1.00 11.47
CA ARG A 204 20.23 2.27 12.17
C ARG A 204 21.48 3.10 11.83
N GLY A 205 21.26 4.36 11.46
CA GLY A 205 22.31 5.29 11.07
C GLY A 205 22.93 4.99 9.70
N LYS A 206 22.45 3.97 8.99
CA LYS A 206 22.97 3.59 7.66
C LYS A 206 22.15 4.22 6.55
N LEU A 207 22.83 4.49 5.43
CA LEU A 207 22.20 4.94 4.21
C LEU A 207 21.44 3.78 3.55
N VAL A 208 20.15 3.96 3.36
CA VAL A 208 19.22 2.99 2.78
C VAL A 208 18.50 3.58 1.56
N GLU A 209 18.08 2.70 0.65
CA GLU A 209 17.33 3.04 -0.55
C GLU A 209 16.11 2.13 -0.72
N PHE A 210 14.98 2.72 -1.07
CA PHE A 210 13.78 1.98 -1.44
C PHE A 210 12.90 2.82 -2.39
N ARG A 211 11.96 2.15 -3.06
CA ARG A 211 10.96 2.78 -3.94
C ARG A 211 9.56 2.54 -3.40
N GLY A 212 8.67 3.48 -3.70
CA GLY A 212 7.28 3.37 -3.28
C GLY A 212 6.43 4.51 -3.82
N ARG A 213 5.16 4.50 -3.43
CA ARG A 213 4.24 5.60 -3.70
C ARG A 213 4.10 6.48 -2.46
N VAL A 214 4.33 7.78 -2.63
CA VAL A 214 4.05 8.77 -1.59
C VAL A 214 2.54 8.97 -1.54
N MET A 215 1.96 8.71 -0.37
CA MET A 215 0.53 8.70 -0.12
C MET A 215 0.04 9.97 0.59
N GLY A 216 0.94 10.64 1.33
CA GLY A 216 0.65 11.90 1.99
C GLY A 216 1.93 12.69 2.26
N VAL A 217 1.84 14.02 2.22
CA VAL A 217 2.93 14.96 2.49
C VAL A 217 2.42 16.05 3.43
N PHE A 218 3.11 16.23 4.55
CA PHE A 218 2.76 17.17 5.60
C PHE A 218 3.93 18.10 5.91
N PRO A 219 3.79 19.42 5.77
CA PRO A 219 4.80 20.35 6.24
C PRO A 219 4.81 20.37 7.77
N LEU A 220 5.98 20.30 8.36
CA LEU A 220 6.20 20.35 9.80
C LEU A 220 7.20 21.45 10.13
N HIS A 221 6.90 22.22 11.17
CA HIS A 221 7.87 23.13 11.77
C HIS A 221 8.83 22.32 12.62
N ALA A 222 10.11 22.54 12.39
CA ALA A 222 11.14 21.94 13.22
C ALA A 222 11.14 22.63 14.59
N PRO A 223 11.28 21.87 15.67
CA PRO A 223 11.54 22.45 16.99
C PRO A 223 12.89 23.19 16.99
N PRO A 224 13.09 24.17 17.88
CA PRO A 224 14.36 24.91 17.95
C PRO A 224 15.57 23.97 18.03
N ASN A 225 16.60 24.28 17.23
CA ASN A 225 17.82 23.49 17.09
C ASN A 225 18.99 24.39 16.68
N ASP A 226 20.20 23.93 16.96
CA ASP A 226 21.44 24.70 16.75
C ASP A 226 21.94 24.67 15.30
N VAL A 227 21.29 23.89 14.44
CA VAL A 227 21.69 23.66 13.03
C VAL A 227 20.85 24.47 12.04
N GLY A 228 19.92 25.30 12.53
CA GLY A 228 19.15 26.23 11.70
C GLY A 228 18.08 25.58 10.82
N ILE A 229 17.68 24.34 11.09
CA ILE A 229 16.58 23.68 10.37
C ILE A 229 15.27 24.21 10.92
N SER A 230 14.52 24.97 10.12
CA SER A 230 13.23 25.56 10.55
C SER A 230 12.01 24.73 10.16
N GLN A 231 12.12 23.93 9.10
CA GLN A 231 11.02 23.13 8.57
C GLN A 231 11.53 21.86 7.88
N TYR A 232 10.66 20.87 7.82
CA TYR A 232 10.82 19.66 7.01
C TYR A 232 9.45 19.11 6.64
N TYR A 233 9.43 18.11 5.77
CA TYR A 233 8.21 17.45 5.33
C TYR A 233 8.16 16.03 5.87
N GLN A 234 7.02 15.63 6.41
CA GLN A 234 6.73 14.23 6.72
C GLN A 234 5.96 13.62 5.56
N LEU A 235 6.51 12.56 5.00
CA LEU A 235 5.98 11.80 3.89
C LEU A 235 5.57 10.40 4.39
N TRP A 236 4.40 9.96 3.96
CA TRP A 236 3.93 8.60 4.18
C TRP A 236 4.12 7.83 2.87
N VAL A 237 5.10 6.93 2.84
CA VAL A 237 5.46 6.20 1.62
C VAL A 237 5.02 4.75 1.74
N CYS A 238 4.21 4.27 0.81
CA CYS A 238 3.86 2.86 0.66
C CYS A 238 4.91 2.19 -0.24
N PRO A 239 5.74 1.28 0.25
CA PRO A 239 6.70 0.54 -0.57
C PRO A 239 6.01 -0.27 -1.68
N GLU A 240 6.72 -0.61 -2.75
CA GLU A 240 6.14 -1.34 -3.88
C GLU A 240 5.65 -2.75 -3.51
N GLU A 241 6.33 -3.43 -2.58
CA GLU A 241 6.06 -4.83 -2.21
C GLU A 241 5.15 -4.97 -0.99
N GLU A 242 4.93 -3.89 -0.22
CA GLU A 242 4.23 -3.93 1.06
C GLU A 242 3.20 -2.81 1.22
N ASN A 243 2.10 -3.11 1.92
CA ASN A 243 1.01 -2.15 2.17
C ASN A 243 1.24 -1.27 3.42
N ASP A 244 2.27 -1.56 4.22
CA ASP A 244 2.57 -0.80 5.43
C ASP A 244 3.54 0.34 5.13
N PRO A 245 3.30 1.54 5.65
CA PRO A 245 4.07 2.71 5.26
C PRO A 245 5.43 2.79 5.94
N ILE A 246 6.40 3.32 5.20
CA ILE A 246 7.62 3.91 5.73
C ILE A 246 7.39 5.42 5.85
N VAL A 247 7.70 5.98 7.03
CA VAL A 247 7.59 7.42 7.26
C VAL A 247 8.92 8.07 6.92
N VAL A 248 8.92 9.02 6.00
CA VAL A 248 10.12 9.72 5.56
C VAL A 248 10.05 11.17 6.01
N TYR A 249 11.08 11.66 6.68
CA TYR A 249 11.24 13.08 6.96
C TYR A 249 12.27 13.65 6.01
N CYS A 250 11.85 14.57 5.14
CA CYS A 250 12.75 15.20 4.18
C CYS A 250 12.85 16.72 4.33
N LEU A 251 14.06 17.26 4.11
CA LEU A 251 14.33 18.70 4.24
C LEU A 251 13.69 19.52 3.12
N ARG A 252 13.68 18.97 1.90
CA ARG A 252 13.17 19.62 0.69
C ARG A 252 12.30 18.65 -0.10
N LEU A 253 11.33 19.19 -0.81
CA LEU A 253 10.57 18.47 -1.83
C LEU A 253 11.08 18.88 -3.21
N PRO A 254 11.02 18.00 -4.22
CA PRO A 254 11.18 18.39 -5.62
C PRO A 254 10.22 19.51 -5.99
N GLU A 255 10.62 20.33 -6.96
CA GLU A 255 9.76 21.36 -7.52
C GLU A 255 8.47 20.73 -8.06
N HIS A 256 7.33 21.38 -7.87
CA HIS A 256 5.99 20.90 -8.28
C HIS A 256 5.50 19.59 -7.66
N PHE A 257 6.21 19.00 -6.68
CA PHE A 257 5.72 17.80 -6.01
C PHE A 257 4.39 18.08 -5.28
N PRO A 258 3.33 17.28 -5.50
CA PRO A 258 2.03 17.54 -4.91
C PRO A 258 2.06 17.36 -3.39
N ARG A 259 1.19 18.09 -2.68
CA ARG A 259 1.10 18.07 -1.21
C ARG A 259 -0.32 17.74 -0.77
N GLY A 260 -0.45 17.23 0.45
CA GLY A 260 -1.74 16.90 1.05
C GLY A 260 -1.83 15.46 1.54
N GLU A 261 -3.02 15.10 2.02
CA GLU A 261 -3.28 13.82 2.69
C GLU A 261 -3.50 12.63 1.74
N ARG A 262 -3.84 12.93 0.48
CA ARG A 262 -4.22 11.95 -0.54
C ARG A 262 -3.50 12.27 -1.83
N ILE A 263 -2.26 11.84 -1.89
CA ILE A 263 -1.46 11.82 -3.11
C ILE A 263 -1.12 10.37 -3.46
N SER A 264 -0.64 10.13 -4.67
CA SER A 264 -0.22 8.80 -5.09
C SER A 264 0.87 8.92 -6.16
N GLU A 265 2.00 9.48 -5.75
CA GLU A 265 3.13 9.75 -6.65
C GLU A 265 4.24 8.71 -6.44
N PRO A 266 4.81 8.12 -7.51
CA PRO A 266 5.97 7.26 -7.37
C PRO A 266 7.19 8.09 -6.95
N ALA A 267 7.96 7.59 -6.00
CA ALA A 267 9.21 8.21 -5.60
C ALA A 267 10.27 7.15 -5.27
N ALA A 268 11.51 7.47 -5.59
CA ALA A 268 12.67 6.78 -5.06
C ALA A 268 13.25 7.57 -3.89
N ILE A 269 13.41 6.89 -2.76
CA ILE A 269 13.89 7.48 -1.51
C ILE A 269 15.26 6.92 -1.22
N ARG A 270 16.21 7.83 -0.94
CA ARG A 270 17.51 7.49 -0.38
C ARG A 270 17.76 8.36 0.84
N GLY A 271 18.01 7.74 1.97
CA GLY A 271 18.10 8.43 3.25
C GLY A 271 18.66 7.53 4.35
N VAL A 272 18.74 8.04 5.56
CA VAL A 272 19.30 7.35 6.71
C VAL A 272 18.18 6.73 7.53
N PHE A 273 18.22 5.42 7.76
CA PHE A 273 17.24 4.79 8.65
C PHE A 273 17.49 5.20 10.11
N PHE A 274 16.45 5.71 10.76
CA PHE A 274 16.54 6.29 12.10
C PHE A 274 16.05 5.33 13.18
N LYS A 275 14.78 4.90 13.12
CA LYS A 275 14.15 4.02 14.12
C LYS A 275 12.85 3.40 13.61
N ARG A 276 12.32 2.43 14.36
CA ARG A 276 10.91 2.03 14.31
C ARG A 276 10.11 2.88 15.30
N TRP A 277 9.27 3.77 14.78
CA TRP A 277 8.53 4.76 15.55
C TRP A 277 7.13 4.26 15.92
N ALA A 278 6.76 4.40 17.19
CA ALA A 278 5.40 4.14 17.67
C ALA A 278 4.52 5.39 17.54
N TYR A 279 3.38 5.25 16.86
CA TYR A 279 2.43 6.34 16.63
C TYR A 279 0.99 5.89 16.85
N GLN A 280 0.11 6.84 17.16
CA GLN A 280 -1.32 6.59 17.30
C GLN A 280 -2.01 6.76 15.94
N ALA A 281 -2.47 5.65 15.37
CA ALA A 281 -3.36 5.65 14.22
C ALA A 281 -4.82 5.69 14.68
N LYS A 282 -5.76 5.77 13.73
CA LYS A 282 -7.20 5.69 14.05
C LYS A 282 -7.62 4.39 14.72
N ASP A 283 -7.00 3.29 14.30
CA ASP A 283 -7.31 1.94 14.75
C ASP A 283 -6.44 1.47 15.92
N GLY A 284 -5.58 2.35 16.45
CA GLY A 284 -4.78 2.11 17.65
C GLY A 284 -3.30 2.38 17.46
N LEU A 285 -2.50 1.85 18.38
CA LEU A 285 -1.06 1.99 18.38
C LEU A 285 -0.46 1.19 17.21
N ARG A 286 0.35 1.86 16.39
CA ARG A 286 1.05 1.27 15.25
C ARG A 286 2.54 1.62 15.29
N PHE A 287 3.31 0.88 14.49
CA PHE A 287 4.74 1.07 14.33
C PHE A 287 5.09 1.28 12.86
N ALA A 288 5.98 2.21 12.56
CA ALA A 288 6.48 2.44 11.21
C ALA A 288 7.99 2.69 11.21
N PRO A 289 8.75 2.15 10.24
CA PRO A 289 10.12 2.57 9.97
C PRO A 289 10.18 4.08 9.68
N VAL A 290 11.20 4.75 10.21
CA VAL A 290 11.47 6.18 9.95
C VAL A 290 12.79 6.33 9.20
N VAL A 291 12.76 7.09 8.12
CA VAL A 291 13.94 7.43 7.30
C VAL A 291 14.08 8.95 7.20
N LEU A 292 15.31 9.44 7.36
CA LEU A 292 15.69 10.85 7.21
C LEU A 292 16.32 11.07 5.85
N ALA A 293 15.85 12.03 5.07
CA ALA A 293 16.36 12.29 3.72
C ALA A 293 16.54 13.80 3.48
N PRO A 294 17.44 14.23 2.58
CA PRO A 294 17.50 15.63 2.19
C PRO A 294 16.41 15.99 1.18
N SER A 295 16.10 15.08 0.26
CA SER A 295 15.03 15.20 -0.74
C SER A 295 14.66 13.79 -1.25
N ILE A 296 13.60 13.70 -2.04
CA ILE A 296 13.20 12.48 -2.77
C ILE A 296 13.50 12.63 -4.26
N ARG A 297 13.65 11.52 -4.99
CA ARG A 297 13.65 11.53 -6.46
C ARG A 297 12.25 11.19 -6.95
N TRP A 298 11.61 12.18 -7.55
CA TRP A 298 10.28 12.06 -8.16
C TRP A 298 10.42 12.20 -9.66
N GLU A 299 9.80 11.28 -10.38
CA GLU A 299 9.60 11.37 -11.83
C GLU A 299 8.09 11.48 -12.02
N PRO A 300 7.56 12.64 -12.45
CA PRO A 300 6.13 12.81 -12.61
C PRO A 300 5.59 11.79 -13.60
N ILE A 301 4.54 11.08 -13.22
CA ILE A 301 3.78 10.29 -14.18
C ILE A 301 3.08 11.30 -15.08
N ILE A 302 3.68 11.58 -16.24
CA ILE A 302 2.97 12.25 -17.33
C ILE A 302 1.91 11.23 -17.75
N THR A 303 0.71 11.37 -17.17
CA THR A 303 -0.46 10.64 -17.63
C THR A 303 -0.65 11.13 -19.06
N GLN A 304 -0.19 10.34 -20.04
CA GLN A 304 -0.53 10.56 -21.42
C GLN A 304 -2.03 10.74 -21.45
N SER A 305 -2.51 11.91 -21.90
CA SER A 305 -3.94 12.18 -22.02
C SER A 305 -4.58 10.91 -22.56
N PRO A 306 -5.60 10.35 -21.88
CA PRO A 306 -6.20 9.10 -22.30
C PRO A 306 -6.45 9.23 -23.80
N LEU A 307 -5.85 8.31 -24.58
CA LEU A 307 -6.10 8.20 -26.02
C LEU A 307 -7.59 8.45 -26.20
N PRO A 308 -8.00 9.44 -27.04
CA PRO A 308 -9.38 9.87 -27.13
C PRO A 308 -10.23 8.63 -27.18
N ALA A 309 -11.01 8.41 -26.11
CA ALA A 309 -11.67 7.15 -25.86
C ALA A 309 -12.32 6.73 -27.18
N GLU A 310 -11.92 5.58 -27.72
CA GLU A 310 -12.59 5.02 -28.89
C GLU A 310 -14.09 5.12 -28.59
N SER A 311 -14.79 5.92 -29.41
CA SER A 311 -16.18 6.25 -29.19
C SER A 311 -16.91 4.97 -28.79
N PRO A 312 -17.60 4.96 -27.62
CA PRO A 312 -18.23 3.73 -27.15
C PRO A 312 -19.03 3.13 -28.30
N PRO A 313 -18.88 1.82 -28.59
CA PRO A 313 -19.53 1.20 -29.72
C PRO A 313 -21.01 1.56 -29.66
N ASN A 314 -21.51 2.12 -30.75
CA ASN A 314 -22.84 2.71 -30.83
C ASN A 314 -23.86 1.76 -30.17
N PRO A 315 -24.62 2.20 -29.15
CA PRO A 315 -25.52 1.32 -28.40
C PRO A 315 -26.52 0.58 -29.30
N LEU A 316 -26.82 1.12 -30.48
CA LEU A 316 -27.59 0.43 -31.51
C LEU A 316 -26.96 -0.91 -31.95
N VAL A 317 -25.64 -0.98 -32.09
CA VAL A 317 -24.93 -2.22 -32.47
C VAL A 317 -25.13 -3.28 -31.39
N ALA A 318 -25.02 -2.92 -30.12
CA ALA A 318 -25.25 -3.85 -29.01
C ALA A 318 -26.70 -4.37 -28.98
N VAL A 319 -27.69 -3.49 -29.23
CA VAL A 319 -29.10 -3.86 -29.31
C VAL A 319 -29.37 -4.79 -30.50
N VAL A 320 -28.77 -4.51 -31.67
CA VAL A 320 -28.90 -5.35 -32.86
C VAL A 320 -28.29 -6.73 -32.64
N VAL A 321 -27.08 -6.81 -32.08
CA VAL A 321 -26.44 -8.10 -31.76
C VAL A 321 -27.27 -8.91 -30.77
N ALA A 322 -27.78 -8.28 -29.71
CA ALA A 322 -28.65 -8.95 -28.74
C ALA A 322 -29.96 -9.46 -29.38
N ALA A 323 -30.57 -8.66 -30.25
CA ALA A 323 -31.78 -9.05 -30.98
C ALA A 323 -31.53 -10.25 -31.91
N VAL A 324 -30.44 -10.23 -32.68
CA VAL A 324 -30.04 -11.33 -33.58
C VAL A 324 -29.81 -12.63 -32.79
N LEU A 325 -29.07 -12.56 -31.68
CA LEU A 325 -28.83 -13.73 -30.82
C LEU A 325 -30.13 -14.29 -30.24
N THR A 326 -31.07 -13.42 -29.86
CA THR A 326 -32.38 -13.84 -29.33
C THR A 326 -33.22 -14.55 -30.39
N VAL A 327 -33.24 -14.05 -31.63
CA VAL A 327 -33.96 -14.69 -32.75
C VAL A 327 -33.34 -16.03 -33.10
N LEU A 328 -32.01 -16.12 -33.19
CA LEU A 328 -31.30 -17.37 -33.46
C LEU A 328 -31.58 -18.42 -32.38
N PHE A 329 -31.60 -18.01 -31.11
CA PHE A 329 -31.93 -18.88 -29.99
C PHE A 329 -33.38 -19.38 -30.06
N LEU A 330 -34.34 -18.49 -30.34
CA LEU A 330 -35.75 -18.86 -30.47
C LEU A 330 -35.96 -19.84 -31.64
N TRP A 331 -35.34 -19.56 -32.79
CA TRP A 331 -35.36 -20.44 -33.96
C TRP A 331 -34.78 -21.82 -33.65
N TYR A 332 -33.65 -21.87 -32.93
CA TYR A 332 -33.03 -23.12 -32.48
C TYR A 332 -33.98 -23.94 -31.58
N VAL A 333 -34.60 -23.30 -30.59
CA VAL A 333 -35.55 -23.97 -29.67
C VAL A 333 -36.77 -24.51 -30.41
N LEU A 334 -37.33 -23.74 -31.35
CA LEU A 334 -38.47 -24.17 -32.16
C LEU A 334 -38.11 -25.35 -33.08
N ARG A 335 -36.94 -25.32 -33.73
CA ARG A 335 -36.45 -26.43 -34.55
C ARG A 335 -36.17 -27.70 -33.75
N VAL A 336 -35.67 -27.58 -32.52
CA VAL A 336 -35.42 -28.74 -31.65
C VAL A 336 -36.73 -29.38 -31.18
N ARG A 337 -37.80 -28.59 -31.03
CA ARG A 337 -39.15 -29.11 -30.68
C ARG A 337 -39.80 -29.90 -31.81
N GLU A 338 -39.64 -29.50 -33.08
CA GLU A 338 -40.19 -30.25 -34.22
C GLU A 338 -39.63 -31.68 -34.32
N LYS A 339 -38.39 -31.89 -33.88
CA LYS A 339 -37.79 -33.24 -33.83
C LYS A 339 -38.38 -34.17 -32.77
N ARG A 340 -39.24 -33.67 -31.87
CA ARG A 340 -39.87 -34.48 -30.80
C ARG A 340 -41.34 -34.82 -31.03
N LEU A 341 -41.97 -34.32 -32.10
CA LEU A 341 -43.41 -34.53 -32.36
C LEU A 341 -43.72 -35.59 -33.42
N PHE A 342 -42.71 -36.27 -33.99
CA PHE A 342 -42.91 -37.53 -34.70
C PHE A 342 -42.41 -38.69 -33.85
N PRO A 343 -43.23 -39.25 -32.94
CA PRO A 343 -43.00 -40.61 -32.50
C PRO A 343 -43.04 -41.47 -33.75
N LYS A 344 -41.86 -41.95 -34.18
CA LYS A 344 -41.76 -43.09 -35.07
C LYS A 344 -42.55 -44.19 -34.37
N THR A 345 -43.73 -44.52 -34.88
CA THR A 345 -44.50 -45.71 -34.54
C THR A 345 -43.65 -46.92 -34.94
N SER A 346 -42.65 -47.18 -34.09
CA SER A 346 -41.86 -48.39 -34.06
C SER A 346 -42.74 -49.42 -33.39
N GLY A 347 -43.51 -50.14 -34.19
CA GLY A 347 -44.07 -51.40 -33.74
C GLY A 347 -42.96 -52.34 -33.28
N SER A 348 -43.32 -53.19 -32.31
CA SER A 348 -42.71 -54.50 -32.08
C SER A 348 -41.27 -54.53 -31.54
N SER A 349 -41.14 -54.51 -30.21
CA SER A 349 -40.35 -55.51 -29.46
C SER A 349 -40.50 -55.29 -27.96
N ASP A 350 -41.72 -55.55 -27.46
CA ASP A 350 -42.06 -55.54 -26.04
C ASP A 350 -41.89 -56.91 -25.38
N HIS A 351 -40.92 -57.73 -25.83
CA HIS A 351 -40.75 -59.10 -25.32
C HIS A 351 -39.41 -59.44 -24.66
N GLN A 352 -38.44 -58.51 -24.57
CA GLN A 352 -37.12 -58.82 -23.98
C GLN A 352 -36.79 -58.15 -22.63
N SER A 353 -37.59 -57.19 -22.16
CA SER A 353 -37.35 -56.52 -20.86
C SER A 353 -37.88 -57.31 -19.66
N VAL A 354 -38.93 -58.12 -19.82
CA VAL A 354 -39.49 -58.93 -18.72
C VAL A 354 -38.57 -60.11 -18.33
N LEU A 355 -37.75 -60.63 -19.26
CA LEU A 355 -36.81 -61.72 -18.95
C LEU A 355 -35.47 -61.26 -18.34
N ARG A 356 -35.16 -59.96 -18.36
CA ARG A 356 -33.94 -59.44 -17.71
C ARG A 356 -34.15 -59.03 -16.25
N GLN A 357 -35.36 -58.66 -15.86
CA GLN A 357 -35.67 -58.35 -14.46
C GLN A 357 -35.80 -59.60 -13.58
N ALA A 358 -36.15 -60.76 -14.13
CA ALA A 358 -36.14 -62.01 -13.38
C ALA A 358 -34.72 -62.56 -13.05
N ASN A 359 -33.66 -62.10 -13.75
CA ASN A 359 -32.28 -62.56 -13.52
C ASN A 359 -31.41 -61.60 -12.69
N ALA A 360 -31.93 -60.41 -12.34
CA ALA A 360 -31.18 -59.45 -11.53
C ALA A 360 -31.41 -59.64 -10.02
N ASP A 361 -32.60 -60.10 -9.63
CA ASP A 361 -32.93 -60.29 -8.21
C ASP A 361 -32.25 -61.54 -7.59
N ASP A 362 -31.94 -62.58 -8.39
CA ASP A 362 -31.27 -63.81 -7.90
C ASP A 362 -29.77 -63.59 -7.56
N ASN A 363 -29.14 -62.52 -8.04
CA ASN A 363 -27.73 -62.22 -7.76
C ASN A 363 -27.53 -61.33 -6.52
N GLN A 364 -28.58 -60.70 -5.99
CA GLN A 364 -28.44 -59.82 -4.83
C GLN A 364 -28.44 -60.60 -3.51
N ASP A 365 -29.23 -61.68 -3.41
CA ASP A 365 -29.28 -62.54 -2.21
C ASP A 365 -28.02 -63.41 -2.02
N ARG A 366 -27.25 -63.68 -3.08
CA ARG A 366 -26.01 -64.45 -2.99
C ARG A 366 -24.83 -63.69 -2.38
N ASN A 367 -24.80 -62.36 -2.50
CA ASN A 367 -23.68 -61.55 -2.00
C ASN A 367 -23.81 -61.19 -0.51
N GLU A 368 -25.02 -61.17 0.05
CA GLU A 368 -25.20 -60.89 1.48
C GLU A 368 -24.76 -62.05 2.38
N ASN A 369 -24.90 -63.30 1.92
CA ASN A 369 -24.46 -64.49 2.69
C ASN A 369 -22.94 -64.76 2.68
N ALA A 370 -22.17 -64.16 1.76
CA ALA A 370 -20.72 -64.29 1.75
C ALA A 370 -20.04 -63.37 2.80
N THR A 371 -20.67 -62.24 3.11
CA THR A 371 -20.08 -61.25 4.02
C THR A 371 -20.30 -61.59 5.50
N ALA A 372 -21.34 -62.36 5.82
CA ALA A 372 -21.63 -62.79 7.20
C ALA A 372 -20.72 -63.91 7.72
N LYS A 373 -20.07 -64.70 6.86
CA LYS A 373 -19.14 -65.79 7.29
C LYS A 373 -17.70 -65.35 7.50
N SER A 374 -17.28 -64.18 7.01
CA SER A 374 -15.90 -63.70 7.20
C SER A 374 -15.67 -62.96 8.52
N THR A 375 -16.73 -62.49 9.19
CA THR A 375 -16.60 -61.78 10.48
C THR A 375 -16.57 -62.68 11.71
N GLU A 376 -16.93 -63.96 11.59
CA GLU A 376 -16.91 -64.91 12.72
C GLU A 376 -15.56 -65.62 12.92
N PHE A 377 -14.64 -65.55 11.95
CA PHE A 377 -13.33 -66.23 12.01
C PHE A 377 -12.18 -65.39 12.61
N LEU A 378 -12.43 -64.13 12.96
CA LEU A 378 -11.42 -63.23 13.56
C LEU A 378 -11.61 -63.01 15.07
N ALA A 379 -12.52 -63.76 15.72
CA ALA A 379 -12.83 -63.64 17.14
C ALA A 379 -12.63 -64.95 17.94
N LYS A 380 -11.76 -65.84 17.49
CA LYS A 380 -11.35 -67.03 18.26
C LYS A 380 -9.84 -67.18 18.34
#